data_AF-A0A2P2FY17-F1
#
_entry.id   AF-A0A2P2FY17-F1
#
_cell.length_a   1.000
_cell.length_b   1.000
_cell.length_c   1.000
_cell.angle_alpha   90.00
_cell.angle_beta   90.00
_cell.angle_gamma   90.00
#
_symmetry.space_group_name_H-M   'P 1'
#
loop_
_entity.id
_entity.type
_entity.pdbx_description
1 polymer ?
#
loop_
_entity_poly.entity_id
_entity_poly.type
_entity_poly.pdbx_seq_one_letter_code
_entity_poly.pdbx_strand_id
1 'polypeptide(L)'
;MSPEARREDLIRAALDLFGSRAPELVTVDDIIARAEVSRPLFYRYFSSLRELQVEALKTVTEGLIDGLAGLEEGPPETRLRAAVRGLIDVADHYRAGYVALLRSGSVIATSETDAAIDEVRNRAVELILGALGVPEPSPMLLLTLRCWTAVVEGSLLSWLQERAVPREVLDGWLVDQLTAMLSATAAHDSSVPQLQ
;
A
#
# COMPACT_ATOMS: atom_id res chain seq x y z
N MET A 1 -15.99 3.35 25.37
CA MET A 1 -15.35 3.35 24.05
C MET A 1 -16.00 4.42 23.20
N SER A 2 -15.22 5.17 22.43
CA SER A 2 -15.75 6.26 21.60
C SER A 2 -16.55 5.70 20.42
N PRO A 3 -17.49 6.47 19.85
CA PRO A 3 -18.17 6.11 18.60
C PRO A 3 -17.19 5.85 17.44
N GLU A 4 -16.04 6.51 17.44
CA GLU A 4 -15.02 6.39 16.40
C GLU A 4 -14.28 5.05 16.46
N ALA A 5 -13.92 4.58 17.66
CA ALA A 5 -13.32 3.26 17.86
C ALA A 5 -14.20 2.12 17.32
N ARG A 6 -15.54 2.27 17.42
CA ARG A 6 -16.48 1.26 16.88
C ARG A 6 -16.58 1.28 15.36
N ARG A 7 -16.37 2.43 14.72
CA ARG A 7 -16.30 2.51 13.26
C ARG A 7 -15.03 1.83 12.75
N GLU A 8 -13.91 2.07 13.42
CA GLU A 8 -12.63 1.42 13.12
C GLU A 8 -12.67 -0.10 13.31
N ASP A 9 -13.31 -0.60 14.39
CA ASP A 9 -13.50 -2.04 14.61
C ASP A 9 -14.20 -2.73 13.43
N LEU A 10 -15.24 -2.09 12.88
CA LEU A 10 -15.99 -2.57 11.72
C LEU A 10 -15.11 -2.59 10.45
N ILE A 11 -14.32 -1.55 10.21
CA ILE A 11 -13.39 -1.47 9.08
C ILE A 11 -12.31 -2.56 9.20
N ARG A 12 -11.71 -2.72 10.38
CA ARG A 12 -10.69 -3.74 10.63
C ARG A 12 -11.23 -5.14 10.43
N ALA A 13 -12.42 -5.43 10.95
CA ALA A 13 -13.08 -6.71 10.73
C ALA A 13 -13.35 -6.98 9.25
N ALA A 14 -13.72 -5.95 8.48
CA ALA A 14 -13.91 -6.05 7.04
C ALA A 14 -12.60 -6.37 6.30
N LEU A 15 -11.53 -5.63 6.60
CA LEU A 15 -10.21 -5.84 6.00
C LEU A 15 -9.67 -7.26 6.28
N ASP A 16 -9.85 -7.75 7.50
CA ASP A 16 -9.47 -9.11 7.89
C ASP A 16 -10.23 -10.18 7.09
N LEU A 17 -11.54 -9.99 6.90
CA LEU A 17 -12.38 -10.92 6.15
C LEU A 17 -12.07 -10.88 4.65
N PHE A 18 -11.90 -9.70 4.05
CA PHE A 18 -11.57 -9.55 2.63
C PHE A 18 -10.17 -10.06 2.28
N GLY A 19 -9.22 -10.07 3.22
CA GLY A 19 -7.90 -10.67 2.99
C GLY A 19 -7.86 -12.19 2.99
N SER A 20 -8.89 -12.84 3.52
CA SER A 20 -8.95 -14.30 3.65
C SER A 20 -10.01 -14.95 2.76
N ARG A 21 -10.97 -14.19 2.24
CA ARG A 21 -12.10 -14.67 1.41
C ARG A 21 -12.40 -13.69 0.29
N ALA A 22 -12.97 -14.20 -0.81
CA ALA A 22 -13.44 -13.34 -1.89
C ALA A 22 -14.55 -12.37 -1.37
N PRO A 23 -14.57 -11.10 -1.79
CA PRO A 23 -15.51 -10.10 -1.26
C PRO A 23 -16.99 -10.48 -1.36
N GLU A 24 -17.37 -11.28 -2.37
CA GLU A 24 -18.74 -11.73 -2.60
C GLU A 24 -19.21 -12.78 -1.58
N LEU A 25 -18.26 -13.43 -0.90
CA LEU A 25 -18.54 -14.45 0.12
C LEU A 25 -18.63 -13.87 1.53
N VAL A 26 -18.35 -12.58 1.71
CA VAL A 26 -18.42 -11.90 3.00
C VAL A 26 -19.81 -11.29 3.16
N THR A 27 -20.45 -11.52 4.31
CA THR A 27 -21.78 -11.00 4.63
C THR A 27 -21.72 -9.98 5.77
N VAL A 28 -22.79 -9.20 5.95
CA VAL A 28 -22.93 -8.31 7.14
C VAL A 28 -22.84 -9.12 8.43
N ASP A 29 -23.36 -10.35 8.46
CA ASP A 29 -23.30 -11.20 9.66
C ASP A 29 -21.87 -11.62 10.00
N ASP A 30 -21.03 -11.92 8.99
CA ASP A 30 -19.61 -12.19 9.21
C ASP A 30 -18.91 -10.98 9.83
N ILE A 31 -19.17 -9.77 9.31
CA ILE A 31 -18.57 -8.53 9.81
C ILE A 31 -18.94 -8.28 11.26
N ILE A 32 -20.24 -8.31 11.59
CA ILE A 32 -20.69 -7.97 12.95
C ILE A 32 -20.24 -9.02 13.97
N ALA A 33 -20.18 -10.29 13.58
CA ALA A 33 -19.64 -11.35 14.42
C ALA A 33 -18.14 -11.13 14.67
N ARG A 34 -17.37 -10.76 13.63
CA ARG A 34 -15.93 -10.53 13.73
C ARG A 34 -15.55 -9.24 14.48
N ALA A 35 -16.39 -8.21 14.43
CA ALA A 35 -16.22 -6.96 15.16
C ALA A 35 -16.87 -6.98 16.56
N GLU A 36 -17.56 -8.07 16.93
CA GLU A 36 -18.31 -8.20 18.20
C GLU A 36 -19.31 -7.06 18.43
N VAL A 37 -20.06 -6.72 17.38
CA VAL A 37 -21.07 -5.65 17.37
C VAL A 37 -22.45 -6.18 16.98
N SER A 38 -23.48 -5.38 17.25
CA SER A 38 -24.85 -5.73 16.84
C SER A 38 -25.14 -5.27 15.41
N ARG A 39 -26.09 -5.94 14.74
CA ARG A 39 -26.56 -5.54 13.40
C ARG A 39 -27.11 -4.10 13.35
N PRO A 40 -27.90 -3.62 14.33
CA PRO A 40 -28.30 -2.20 14.37
C PRO A 40 -27.10 -1.24 14.50
N LEU A 41 -26.03 -1.66 15.20
CA LEU A 41 -24.82 -0.85 15.32
C LEU A 41 -24.08 -0.74 13.99
N PHE A 42 -24.00 -1.82 13.21
CA PHE A 42 -23.49 -1.78 11.84
C PHE A 42 -24.23 -0.74 10.98
N TYR A 43 -25.56 -0.84 10.93
CA TYR A 43 -26.38 0.05 10.09
C TYR A 43 -26.42 1.51 10.57
N ARG A 44 -25.93 1.78 11.79
CA ARG A 44 -25.70 3.15 12.26
C ARG A 44 -24.49 3.81 11.58
N TYR A 45 -23.48 3.02 11.21
CA TYR A 45 -22.25 3.53 10.60
C TYR A 45 -22.19 3.33 9.10
N PHE A 46 -22.74 2.23 8.60
CA PHE A 46 -22.71 1.88 7.18
C PHE A 46 -24.10 1.44 6.73
N SER A 47 -24.64 2.12 5.73
CA SER A 47 -25.93 1.82 5.10
C SER A 47 -25.92 0.47 4.36
N SER A 48 -24.75 0.00 3.93
CA SER A 48 -24.58 -1.25 3.20
C SER A 48 -23.19 -1.87 3.39
N LEU A 49 -23.06 -3.15 3.06
CA LEU A 49 -21.75 -3.81 2.98
C LEU A 49 -20.85 -3.18 1.91
N ARG A 50 -21.43 -2.67 0.83
CA ARG A 50 -20.66 -1.99 -0.23
C ARG A 50 -20.04 -0.69 0.27
N GLU A 51 -20.76 0.09 1.07
CA GLU A 51 -20.21 1.30 1.69
C GLU A 51 -19.02 0.96 2.61
N LEU A 52 -19.14 -0.08 3.43
CA LEU A 52 -18.03 -0.56 4.25
C LEU A 52 -16.83 -1.03 3.41
N GLN A 53 -17.06 -1.70 2.28
CA GLN A 53 -15.99 -2.11 1.36
C GLN A 53 -15.21 -0.91 0.82
N VAL A 54 -15.92 0.12 0.37
CA VAL A 54 -15.32 1.35 -0.18
C VAL A 54 -14.52 2.08 0.91
N GLU A 55 -15.08 2.21 2.11
CA GLU A 55 -14.42 2.86 3.24
C GLU A 55 -13.20 2.06 3.72
N ALA A 56 -13.26 0.73 3.70
CA ALA A 56 -12.14 -0.14 4.03
C ALA A 56 -11.01 0.00 3.00
N LEU A 57 -11.34 -0.02 1.69
CA LEU A 57 -10.39 0.23 0.61
C LEU A 57 -9.71 1.58 0.79
N LYS A 58 -10.50 2.64 0.97
CA LYS A 58 -10.00 4.00 1.20
C LYS A 58 -9.07 4.09 2.40
N THR A 59 -9.44 3.46 3.53
CA THR A 59 -8.62 3.44 4.75
C THR A 59 -7.23 2.84 4.49
N VAL A 60 -7.14 1.75 3.72
CA VAL A 60 -5.85 1.14 3.36
C VAL A 60 -5.07 2.03 2.40
N THR A 61 -5.72 2.54 1.34
CA THR A 61 -5.09 3.42 0.35
C THR A 61 -4.52 4.69 0.98
N GLU A 62 -5.31 5.39 1.79
CA GLU A 62 -4.89 6.60 2.52
C GLU A 62 -3.75 6.27 3.48
N GLY A 63 -3.85 5.17 4.23
CA GLY A 63 -2.77 4.70 5.08
C GLY A 63 -1.47 4.47 4.31
N LEU A 64 -1.52 3.83 3.14
CA LEU A 64 -0.33 3.55 2.33
C LEU A 64 0.30 4.84 1.81
N ILE A 65 -0.53 5.79 1.37
CA ILE A 65 -0.09 7.12 0.94
C ILE A 65 0.57 7.88 2.09
N ASP A 66 -0.02 7.85 3.28
CA ASP A 66 0.53 8.50 4.47
C ASP A 66 1.83 7.85 4.92
N GLY A 67 1.92 6.51 4.88
CA GLY A 67 3.13 5.76 5.17
C GLY A 67 4.28 6.09 4.20
N LEU A 68 3.95 6.33 2.93
CA LEU A 68 4.91 6.80 1.93
C LEU A 68 5.35 8.25 2.16
N ALA A 69 4.50 9.09 2.76
CA ALA A 69 4.77 10.51 2.99
C ALA A 69 5.73 10.81 4.16
N GLY A 70 6.44 9.79 4.67
CA GLY A 70 7.39 9.90 5.78
C GLY A 70 8.21 11.20 5.76
N LEU A 71 8.00 12.04 6.79
CA LEU A 71 8.53 13.40 6.92
C LEU A 71 9.95 13.42 7.50
N GLU A 72 10.83 12.51 7.06
CA GLU A 72 12.22 12.59 7.49
C GLU A 72 12.96 13.65 6.67
N GLU A 73 13.65 14.56 7.37
CA GLU A 73 14.63 15.47 6.78
C GLU A 73 15.96 14.73 6.63
N GLY A 74 16.67 14.96 5.52
CA GLY A 74 17.98 14.36 5.30
C GLY A 74 18.28 14.02 3.85
N PRO A 75 19.37 13.27 3.60
CA PRO A 75 19.74 12.81 2.26
C PRO A 75 18.62 12.00 1.59
N PRO A 76 18.52 12.02 0.24
CA PRO A 76 17.49 11.30 -0.51
C PRO A 76 17.33 9.83 -0.10
N GLU A 77 18.45 9.14 0.14
CA GLU A 77 18.45 7.74 0.55
C GLU A 77 17.76 7.53 1.92
N THR A 78 18.03 8.38 2.90
CA THR A 78 17.40 8.31 4.24
C THR A 78 15.89 8.49 4.12
N ARG A 79 15.46 9.50 3.35
CA ARG A 79 14.04 9.79 3.11
C ARG A 79 13.33 8.62 2.44
N LEU A 80 13.98 8.00 1.46
CA LEU A 80 13.45 6.84 0.76
C LEU A 80 13.35 5.61 1.67
N ARG A 81 14.37 5.34 2.51
CA ARG A 81 14.32 4.26 3.51
C ARG A 81 13.17 4.48 4.49
N ALA A 82 12.94 5.71 4.94
CA ALA A 82 11.80 6.06 5.80
C ALA A 82 10.44 5.81 5.12
N ALA A 83 10.29 6.23 3.85
CA ALA A 83 9.07 5.98 3.08
C ALA A 83 8.80 4.48 2.86
N VAL A 84 9.84 3.69 2.53
CA VAL A 84 9.73 2.23 2.40
C VAL A 84 9.34 1.59 3.74
N ARG A 85 9.91 2.05 4.86
CA ARG A 85 9.55 1.58 6.20
C ARG A 85 8.09 1.86 6.54
N GLY A 86 7.62 3.08 6.31
CA GLY A 86 6.24 3.48 6.56
C GLY A 86 5.25 2.70 5.69
N LEU A 87 5.60 2.46 4.42
CA LEU A 87 4.82 1.58 3.56
C LEU A 87 4.74 0.15 4.12
N ILE A 88 5.87 -0.41 4.56
CA ILE A 88 5.91 -1.75 5.17
C ILE A 88 5.07 -1.79 6.46
N ASP A 89 5.15 -0.76 7.32
CA ASP A 89 4.35 -0.65 8.55
C ASP A 89 2.86 -0.77 8.27
N VAL A 90 2.39 0.01 7.30
CA VAL A 90 0.98 0.06 6.95
C VAL A 90 0.55 -1.24 6.28
N ALA A 91 1.37 -1.77 5.37
CA ALA A 91 1.10 -3.04 4.71
C ALA A 91 1.06 -4.20 5.71
N ASP A 92 1.88 -4.17 6.76
CA ASP A 92 1.85 -5.15 7.85
C ASP A 92 0.61 -4.97 8.74
N HIS A 93 0.33 -3.74 9.15
CA HIS A 93 -0.83 -3.40 9.98
C HIS A 93 -2.15 -3.84 9.31
N TYR A 94 -2.27 -3.59 8.01
CA TYR A 94 -3.42 -3.97 7.20
C TYR A 94 -3.13 -5.19 6.30
N ARG A 95 -2.32 -6.16 6.78
CA ARG A 95 -1.88 -7.33 5.99
C ARG A 95 -2.98 -7.97 5.15
N ALA A 96 -4.12 -8.27 5.76
CA ALA A 96 -5.23 -8.90 5.08
C ALA A 96 -5.79 -8.00 3.96
N GLY A 97 -6.04 -6.72 4.26
CA GLY A 97 -6.48 -5.72 3.29
C GLY A 97 -5.50 -5.50 2.15
N TYR A 98 -4.20 -5.39 2.45
CA TYR A 98 -3.14 -5.23 1.47
C TYR A 98 -3.06 -6.42 0.50
N VAL A 99 -3.11 -7.64 1.04
CA VAL A 99 -3.14 -8.87 0.22
C VAL A 99 -4.39 -8.93 -0.65
N ALA A 100 -5.56 -8.54 -0.12
CA ALA A 100 -6.80 -8.47 -0.89
C ALA A 100 -6.69 -7.46 -2.04
N LEU A 101 -6.19 -6.26 -1.76
CA LEU A 101 -6.01 -5.17 -2.72
C LEU A 101 -5.19 -5.64 -3.93
N LEU A 102 -4.00 -6.20 -3.69
CA LEU A 102 -3.12 -6.64 -4.78
C LEU A 102 -3.62 -7.87 -5.55
N ARG A 103 -4.34 -8.79 -4.89
CA ARG A 103 -4.93 -9.96 -5.58
C ARG A 103 -6.15 -9.59 -6.43
N SER A 104 -6.92 -8.59 -6.00
CA SER A 104 -8.15 -8.17 -6.67
C SER A 104 -7.89 -7.53 -8.04
N GLY A 105 -6.70 -6.91 -8.23
CA GLY A 105 -6.24 -6.38 -9.51
C GLY A 105 -6.07 -7.42 -10.65
N SER A 106 -6.22 -8.73 -10.39
CA SER A 106 -6.07 -9.78 -11.41
C SER A 106 -7.36 -10.55 -11.75
N VAL A 107 -8.42 -10.49 -10.94
CA VAL A 107 -9.62 -11.36 -11.16
C VAL A 107 -10.96 -10.67 -10.83
N ILE A 108 -10.99 -9.67 -9.94
CA ILE A 108 -12.24 -9.03 -9.45
C ILE A 108 -12.06 -7.50 -9.33
N ALA A 109 -11.40 -6.89 -10.30
CA ALA A 109 -11.16 -5.46 -10.29
C ALA A 109 -12.44 -4.70 -10.64
N THR A 110 -13.03 -4.01 -9.67
CA THR A 110 -13.93 -2.89 -9.96
C THR A 110 -13.08 -1.68 -10.33
N SER A 111 -13.58 -0.78 -11.18
CA SER A 111 -12.87 0.46 -11.56
C SER A 111 -12.35 1.27 -10.37
N GLU A 112 -13.04 1.21 -9.22
CA GLU A 112 -12.64 1.84 -7.96
C GLU A 112 -11.40 1.21 -7.31
N THR A 113 -11.24 -0.12 -7.41
CA THR A 113 -10.08 -0.82 -6.81
C THR A 113 -8.83 -0.54 -7.64
N ASP A 114 -8.96 -0.58 -8.97
CA ASP A 114 -7.85 -0.23 -9.88
C ASP A 114 -7.41 1.22 -9.69
N ALA A 115 -8.37 2.15 -9.59
CA ALA A 115 -8.06 3.56 -9.36
C ALA A 115 -7.30 3.77 -8.04
N ALA A 116 -7.71 3.10 -6.97
CA ALA A 116 -7.03 3.18 -5.67
C ALA A 116 -5.59 2.62 -5.72
N ILE A 117 -5.37 1.50 -6.42
CA ILE A 117 -4.03 0.94 -6.59
C ILE A 117 -3.15 1.89 -7.41
N ASP A 118 -3.68 2.41 -8.52
CA ASP A 118 -2.95 3.34 -9.38
C ASP A 118 -2.62 4.65 -8.66
N GLU A 119 -3.49 5.11 -7.76
CA GLU A 119 -3.24 6.26 -6.91
C GLU A 119 -2.01 6.05 -6.00
N VAL A 120 -1.94 4.92 -5.29
CA VAL A 120 -0.78 4.58 -4.44
C VAL A 120 0.50 4.48 -5.27
N ARG A 121 0.44 3.83 -6.44
CA ARG A 121 1.58 3.68 -7.36
C ARG A 121 2.09 5.02 -7.87
N ASN A 122 1.18 5.88 -8.31
CA ASN A 122 1.53 7.21 -8.80
C ASN A 122 2.14 8.05 -7.67
N ARG A 123 1.57 7.98 -6.46
CA ARG A 123 2.11 8.67 -5.29
C ARG A 123 3.52 8.21 -4.94
N ALA A 124 3.79 6.91 -5.00
CA ALA A 124 5.13 6.37 -4.76
C ALA A 124 6.14 6.92 -5.77
N VAL A 125 5.79 6.95 -7.07
CA VAL A 125 6.65 7.51 -8.12
C VAL A 125 6.92 9.01 -7.89
N GLU A 126 5.88 9.79 -7.58
CA GLU A 126 6.01 11.23 -7.29
C GLU A 126 6.97 11.49 -6.12
N LEU A 127 6.87 10.69 -5.05
CA LEU A 127 7.73 10.81 -3.89
C LEU A 127 9.19 10.53 -4.22
N ILE A 128 9.45 9.48 -5.01
CA ILE A 128 10.81 9.16 -5.45
C ILE A 128 11.36 10.28 -6.34
N LEU A 129 10.57 10.77 -7.30
CA LEU A 129 10.96 11.90 -8.15
C LEU A 129 11.26 13.17 -7.34
N GLY A 130 10.46 13.46 -6.33
CA GLY A 130 10.69 14.56 -5.39
C GLY A 130 11.93 14.37 -4.54
N ALA A 131 12.24 13.13 -4.12
CA ALA A 131 13.47 12.80 -3.40
C ALA A 131 14.72 12.94 -4.29
N LEU A 132 14.60 12.59 -5.57
CA LEU A 132 15.66 12.72 -6.57
C LEU A 132 15.81 14.15 -7.13
N GLY A 133 14.86 15.04 -6.84
CA GLY A 133 14.87 16.40 -7.37
C GLY A 133 14.62 16.47 -8.89
N VAL A 134 13.86 15.53 -9.45
CA VAL A 134 13.60 15.43 -10.90
C VAL A 134 12.17 15.89 -11.21
N PRO A 135 11.96 17.15 -11.64
CA PRO A 135 10.63 17.65 -11.99
C PRO A 135 10.13 17.10 -13.33
N GLU A 136 11.05 16.82 -14.27
CA GLU A 136 10.74 16.34 -15.62
C GLU A 136 11.50 15.04 -15.88
N PRO A 137 10.93 13.88 -15.51
CA PRO A 137 11.60 12.60 -15.68
C PRO A 137 11.58 12.15 -17.14
N SER A 138 12.68 11.54 -17.59
CA SER A 138 12.72 10.88 -18.89
C SER A 138 11.74 9.68 -18.93
N PRO A 139 11.30 9.25 -20.14
CA PRO A 139 10.49 8.04 -20.26
C PRO A 139 11.13 6.80 -19.66
N MET A 140 12.48 6.72 -19.72
CA MET A 140 13.22 5.57 -19.21
C MET A 140 13.30 5.59 -17.68
N LEU A 141 13.47 6.76 -17.06
CA LEU A 141 13.37 6.92 -15.61
C LEU A 141 11.97 6.55 -15.11
N LEU A 142 10.91 7.07 -15.74
CA LEU A 142 9.53 6.74 -15.36
C LEU A 142 9.26 5.23 -15.45
N LEU A 143 9.72 4.57 -16.52
CA LEU A 143 9.61 3.12 -16.66
C LEU A 143 10.36 2.39 -15.53
N THR A 144 11.57 2.84 -15.20
CA THR A 144 12.39 2.28 -14.12
C THR A 144 11.67 2.36 -12.77
N LEU A 145 11.10 3.53 -12.44
CA LEU A 145 10.39 3.75 -11.18
C LEU A 145 9.11 2.90 -11.11
N ARG A 146 8.34 2.81 -12.20
CA ARG A 146 7.14 1.93 -12.26
C ARG A 146 7.51 0.46 -12.07
N CYS A 147 8.59 0.01 -12.69
CA CYS A 147 9.10 -1.36 -12.50
C CYS A 147 9.53 -1.60 -11.04
N TRP A 148 10.21 -0.64 -10.42
CA TRP A 148 10.62 -0.77 -9.02
C TRP A 148 9.40 -0.81 -8.07
N THR A 149 8.36 -0.01 -8.31
CA THR A 149 7.10 -0.09 -7.55
C THR A 149 6.49 -1.50 -7.63
N ALA A 150 6.51 -2.14 -8.80
CA ALA A 150 6.05 -3.52 -8.95
C ALA A 150 6.95 -4.53 -8.20
N VAL A 151 8.26 -4.31 -8.15
CA VAL A 151 9.19 -5.10 -7.31
C VAL A 151 8.84 -4.98 -5.84
N VAL A 152 8.55 -3.77 -5.35
CA VAL A 152 8.13 -3.52 -3.96
C VAL A 152 6.82 -4.26 -3.65
N GLU A 153 5.80 -4.15 -4.51
CA GLU A 153 4.52 -4.85 -4.35
C GLU A 153 4.70 -6.37 -4.25
N GLY A 154 5.44 -6.97 -5.18
CA GLY A 154 5.69 -8.42 -5.19
C GLY A 154 6.49 -8.89 -3.96
N SER A 155 7.48 -8.09 -3.53
CA SER A 155 8.31 -8.39 -2.37
C SER A 155 7.51 -8.30 -1.07
N LEU A 156 6.70 -7.25 -0.90
CA LEU A 156 5.80 -7.09 0.24
C LEU A 156 4.77 -8.20 0.29
N LEU A 157 4.14 -8.54 -0.83
CA LEU A 157 3.14 -9.61 -0.88
C LEU A 157 3.74 -10.96 -0.43
N SER A 158 4.94 -11.28 -0.91
CA SER A 158 5.65 -12.51 -0.56
C SER A 158 6.09 -12.50 0.91
N TRP A 159 6.70 -11.40 1.37
CA TRP A 159 7.14 -11.25 2.76
C TRP A 159 5.98 -11.30 3.75
N LEU A 160 4.86 -10.64 3.44
CA LEU A 160 3.68 -10.69 4.29
C LEU A 160 3.16 -12.11 4.45
N GLN A 161 3.29 -12.97 3.43
CA GLN A 161 2.84 -14.37 3.48
C GLN A 161 3.82 -15.27 4.26
N GLU A 162 5.12 -15.17 3.97
CA GLU A 162 6.12 -16.14 4.40
C GLU A 162 6.98 -15.68 5.59
N ARG A 163 7.13 -14.36 5.79
CA ARG A 163 8.01 -13.75 6.80
C ARG A 163 9.44 -14.32 6.79
N ALA A 164 9.95 -14.62 5.59
CA ALA A 164 11.21 -15.34 5.40
C ALA A 164 12.45 -14.54 5.85
N VAL A 165 12.36 -13.21 5.95
CA VAL A 165 13.46 -12.33 6.36
C VAL A 165 13.00 -11.32 7.41
N PRO A 166 13.91 -10.83 8.29
CA PRO A 166 13.63 -9.70 9.17
C PRO A 166 13.21 -8.47 8.37
N ARG A 167 12.35 -7.65 8.97
CA ARG A 167 11.78 -6.47 8.32
C ARG A 167 12.86 -5.45 7.91
N GLU A 168 13.85 -5.25 8.77
CA GLU A 168 14.94 -4.30 8.58
C GLU A 168 15.82 -4.70 7.40
N VAL A 169 15.91 -6.00 7.13
CA VAL A 169 16.62 -6.51 5.94
C VAL A 169 15.81 -6.22 4.68
N LEU A 170 14.48 -6.37 4.74
CA LEU A 170 13.59 -6.09 3.61
C LEU A 170 13.62 -4.61 3.22
N ASP A 171 13.47 -3.69 4.18
CA ASP A 171 13.49 -2.25 3.89
C ASP A 171 14.82 -1.81 3.28
N GLY A 172 15.92 -2.34 3.81
CA GLY A 172 17.26 -2.02 3.36
C GLY A 172 17.49 -2.46 1.93
N TRP A 173 17.14 -3.72 1.67
CA TRP A 173 17.29 -4.36 0.37
C TRP A 173 16.43 -3.72 -0.72
N LEU A 174 15.19 -3.30 -0.43
CA LEU A 174 14.33 -2.65 -1.42
C LEU A 174 14.90 -1.32 -1.92
N VAL A 175 15.52 -0.55 -1.03
CA VAL A 175 16.21 0.70 -1.41
C VAL A 175 17.47 0.40 -2.23
N ASP A 176 18.25 -0.60 -1.84
CA ASP A 176 19.44 -1.00 -2.59
C ASP A 176 19.08 -1.49 -4.01
N GLN A 177 17.94 -2.18 -4.17
CA GLN A 177 17.39 -2.55 -5.48
C GLN A 177 17.08 -1.30 -6.34
N LEU A 178 16.50 -0.24 -5.75
CA LEU A 178 16.25 0.99 -6.50
C LEU A 178 17.56 1.60 -7.00
N THR A 179 18.56 1.70 -6.13
CA THR A 179 19.88 2.22 -6.46
C THR A 179 20.52 1.45 -7.61
N ALA A 180 20.43 0.11 -7.59
CA ALA A 180 20.92 -0.74 -8.67
C ALA A 180 20.15 -0.51 -9.98
N MET A 181 18.82 -0.41 -9.93
CA MET A 181 17.99 -0.13 -11.10
C MET A 181 18.30 1.24 -11.71
N LEU A 182 18.40 2.30 -10.89
CA LEU A 182 18.77 3.64 -11.35
C LEU A 182 20.16 3.66 -11.99
N SER A 183 21.12 2.92 -11.43
CA SER A 183 22.47 2.80 -11.99
C SER A 183 22.46 2.13 -13.37
N ALA A 184 21.67 1.08 -13.53
CA ALA A 184 21.48 0.41 -14.83
C ALA A 184 20.82 1.36 -15.85
N THR A 185 19.81 2.12 -15.44
CA THR A 185 19.15 3.10 -16.29
C THR A 185 20.08 4.25 -16.69
N ALA A 186 20.91 4.73 -15.77
CA ALA A 186 21.88 5.81 -16.03
C ALA A 186 22.94 5.43 -17.07
N ALA A 187 23.24 4.14 -17.25
CA ALA A 187 24.11 3.65 -18.31
C ALA A 187 23.52 3.82 -19.72
N HIS A 188 22.20 3.97 -19.83
CA HIS A 188 21.46 4.15 -21.08
C HIS A 188 20.84 5.55 -21.23
N ASP A 189 20.73 6.29 -20.13
CA ASP A 189 20.19 7.65 -20.07
C ASP A 189 20.97 8.50 -19.06
N SER A 190 21.87 9.35 -19.55
CA SER A 190 22.73 10.18 -18.71
C SER A 190 22.00 11.27 -17.92
N SER A 191 20.70 11.48 -18.17
CA SER A 191 19.88 12.42 -17.38
C SER A 191 19.41 11.85 -16.05
N VAL A 192 19.55 10.53 -15.85
CA VAL A 192 19.10 9.85 -14.63
C VAL A 192 20.05 10.15 -13.47
N PRO A 193 19.54 10.68 -12.34
CA PRO A 193 20.36 10.93 -11.16
C PRO A 193 20.76 9.62 -10.47
N GLN A 194 21.93 9.65 -9.83
CA GLN A 194 22.38 8.60 -8.93
C GLN A 194 21.88 8.92 -7.52
N LEU A 195 21.38 7.92 -6.80
CA LEU A 195 21.14 8.03 -5.35
C LEU A 195 22.50 8.17 -4.67
N GLN A 196 22.80 9.36 -4.13
CA GLN A 196 23.97 9.63 -3.29
C GLN A 196 23.53 9.90 -1.85
#